data_AF-A0A257PGJ7-F1
#
_entry.id   AF-A0A257PGJ7-F1
#
_cell.length_a   1.000
_cell.length_b   1.000
_cell.length_c   1.000
_cell.angle_alpha   90.00
_cell.angle_beta   90.00
_cell.angle_gamma   90.00
#
_symmetry.space_group_name_H-M   'P 1'
#
loop_
_entity.id
_entity.type
_entity.pdbx_description
1 polymer ?
#
loop_
_entity_poly.entity_id
_entity_poly.type
_entity_poly.pdbx_seq_one_letter_code
_entity_poly.pdbx_strand_id
1 'polypeptide(L)' 'GVRLGRKHVAWYSHGLRGSAAFRAEMNRLDTGSAVEALIHRFYDPLIEAGFIRQDDLALAA' A
#
# COMPACT_ATOMS: atom_id res chain seq x y z
N GLY A 1 16.50 7.58 -4.55
CA GLY A 1 15.71 8.02 -5.73
C GLY A 1 14.40 7.26 -5.82
N VAL A 2 13.39 7.82 -6.51
CA VAL A 2 11.98 7.35 -6.56
C VAL A 2 11.85 5.83 -6.78
N ARG A 3 12.65 5.22 -7.66
CA ARG A 3 12.69 3.75 -7.87
C ARG A 3 12.86 2.92 -6.59
N LEU A 4 13.74 3.35 -5.69
CA LEU A 4 14.01 2.66 -4.43
C LEU A 4 12.89 2.91 -3.40
N GLY A 5 12.22 4.06 -3.46
CA GLY A 5 11.08 4.38 -2.60
C GLY A 5 9.86 3.51 -2.93
N ARG A 6 9.54 3.39 -4.23
CA ARG A 6 8.38 2.61 -4.72
C ARG A 6 8.38 1.16 -4.25
N LYS A 7 9.54 0.48 -4.28
CA LYS A 7 9.64 -0.91 -3.84
C LYS A 7 9.30 -1.09 -2.36
N HIS A 8 9.75 -0.18 -1.49
CA HIS A 8 9.50 -0.30 -0.05
C HIS A 8 8.02 -0.07 0.26
N VAL A 9 7.44 0.97 -0.32
CA VAL A 9 6.01 1.27 -0.16
C VAL A 9 5.14 0.11 -0.66
N ALA A 10 5.50 -0.50 -1.79
CA ALA A 10 4.81 -1.65 -2.34
C ALA A 10 4.81 -2.85 -1.38
N TRP A 11 5.90 -3.09 -0.64
CA TRP A 11 6.00 -4.22 0.30
C TRP A 11 5.06 -4.10 1.50
N TYR A 12 4.86 -2.89 2.04
CA TYR A 12 3.96 -2.68 3.18
C TYR A 12 2.48 -2.95 2.88
N SER A 13 2.11 -2.99 1.59
CA SER A 13 0.74 -3.33 1.18
C SER A 13 0.37 -4.80 1.39
N HIS A 14 1.31 -5.68 1.76
CA HIS A 14 1.03 -7.11 1.96
C HIS A 14 -0.12 -7.34 2.96
N GLY A 15 -0.98 -8.32 2.69
CA GLY A 15 -2.13 -8.65 3.53
C GLY A 15 -3.27 -7.61 3.53
N LEU A 16 -3.12 -6.47 2.85
CA LEU A 16 -4.18 -5.47 2.70
C LEU A 16 -5.07 -5.78 1.49
N ARG A 17 -6.38 -5.53 1.63
CA ARG A 17 -7.32 -5.64 0.51
C ARG A 17 -6.88 -4.74 -0.65
N GLY A 18 -6.92 -5.25 -1.88
CA GLY A 18 -6.51 -4.50 -3.08
C GLY A 18 -5.00 -4.35 -3.29
N SER A 19 -4.15 -4.96 -2.45
CA SER A 19 -2.70 -4.79 -2.52
C SER A 19 -2.05 -5.22 -3.83
N ALA A 20 -2.61 -6.20 -4.55
CA ALA A 20 -2.09 -6.60 -5.87
C ALA A 20 -2.21 -5.48 -6.91
N ALA A 21 -3.37 -4.83 -6.98
CA ALA A 21 -3.62 -3.70 -7.90
C ALA A 21 -2.74 -2.49 -7.53
N PHE A 22 -2.64 -2.18 -6.24
CA PHE A 22 -1.75 -1.13 -5.73
C PHE A 22 -0.29 -1.34 -6.16
N ARG A 23 0.25 -2.55 -6.00
CA ARG A 23 1.63 -2.87 -6.39
C ARG A 23 1.83 -2.74 -7.90
N ALA A 24 0.86 -3.17 -8.70
CA ALA A 24 0.93 -3.03 -10.16
C ALA A 24 0.98 -1.56 -10.58
N GLU A 25 0.19 -0.70 -9.93
CA GLU A 25 0.17 0.74 -10.20
C GLU A 25 1.44 1.44 -9.72
N MET A 26 1.89 1.15 -8.49
CA MET A 26 3.13 1.66 -7.91
C MET A 26 4.35 1.38 -8.82
N ASN A 27 4.41 0.21 -9.44
CA ASN A 27 5.51 -0.15 -10.35
C ASN A 27 5.58 0.70 -11.63
N ARG A 28 4.53 1.44 -12.00
CA ARG A 28 4.48 2.28 -13.20
C ARG A 28 4.73 3.78 -12.96
N LEU A 29 4.81 4.22 -11.71
CA LEU A 29 4.92 5.65 -11.38
C LEU A 29 6.37 6.16 -11.41
N ASP A 30 6.65 7.28 -12.07
CA ASP A 30 8.04 7.77 -12.17
C ASP A 30 8.34 9.01 -11.33
N THR A 31 7.33 9.61 -10.70
CA THR A 31 7.47 10.82 -9.88
C THR A 31 7.11 10.57 -8.42
N GLY A 32 7.74 11.32 -7.51
CA GLY A 32 7.42 11.25 -6.07
C GLY A 32 5.99 11.68 -5.77
N SER A 33 5.48 12.72 -6.43
CA SER A 33 4.12 13.21 -6.24
C SER A 33 3.05 12.20 -6.65
N ALA A 34 3.28 11.45 -7.74
CA ALA A 34 2.35 10.39 -8.13
C ALA A 34 2.34 9.23 -7.12
N VAL A 35 3.51 8.89 -6.56
CA VAL A 35 3.63 7.88 -5.51
C VAL A 35 2.87 8.29 -4.26
N GLU A 36 3.02 9.54 -3.83
CA GLU A 36 2.32 10.11 -2.67
C GLU A 36 0.80 10.08 -2.88
N ALA A 37 0.31 10.52 -4.04
CA ALA A 37 -1.11 10.48 -4.36
C ALA A 37 -1.69 9.05 -4.37
N LEU A 38 -0.91 8.06 -4.82
CA LEU A 38 -1.33 6.66 -4.81
C LEU A 38 -1.34 6.07 -3.39
N ILE A 39 -0.41 6.48 -2.52
CA ILE A 39 -0.40 6.09 -1.10
C ILE A 39 -1.69 6.54 -0.43
N HIS A 40 -2.05 7.81 -0.53
CA HIS A 40 -3.29 8.34 0.06
C HIS A 40 -4.53 7.60 -0.46
N ARG A 41 -4.65 7.47 -1.78
CA ARG A 41 -5.78 6.77 -2.41
C ARG A 41 -5.95 5.32 -1.93
N PHE A 42 -4.84 4.66 -1.58
CA PHE A 42 -4.87 3.26 -1.15
C PHE A 42 -5.07 3.12 0.37
N TYR A 43 -4.33 3.86 1.19
CA TYR A 43 -4.29 3.67 2.64
C TYR A 43 -5.41 4.42 3.37
N ASP A 44 -5.77 5.63 2.96
CA ASP A 44 -6.79 6.44 3.65
C ASP A 44 -8.13 5.69 3.82
N PRO A 45 -8.73 5.08 2.78
CA PRO A 45 -9.98 4.34 2.95
C PRO A 45 -9.83 3.02 3.74
N LEU A 46 -8.61 2.50 3.92
CA LEU A 46 -8.35 1.35 4.79
C LEU A 46 -8.30 1.78 6.25
N ILE A 47 -7.65 2.91 6.51
CA ILE A 47 -7.54 3.53 7.83
C ILE A 47 -8.92 3.95 8.33
N GLU A 48 -9.69 4.67 7.50
CA GLU A 48 -11.06 5.10 7.83
C GLU A 48 -11.99 3.93 8.14
N ALA A 49 -11.82 2.81 7.42
CA ALA A 49 -12.60 1.60 7.64
C ALA A 49 -12.14 0.77 8.85
N GLY A 50 -11.06 1.19 9.55
CA GLY A 50 -10.47 0.42 10.63
C GLY A 50 -9.95 -0.95 10.20
N PHE A 51 -9.51 -1.09 8.94
CA PHE A 51 -9.09 -2.39 8.41
C PHE A 51 -7.83 -2.87 9.14
N ILE A 52 -7.91 -4.06 9.72
CA ILE A 52 -6.77 -4.76 10.30
C ILE A 52 -6.30 -5.84 9.32
N ARG A 53 -4.98 -5.96 9.15
CA ARG A 53 -4.39 -6.98 8.29
C ARG A 53 -4.84 -8.37 8.77
N GLN A 54 -5.17 -9.25 7.82
CA GLN A 54 -5.66 -10.59 8.12
C GLN A 54 -4.67 -11.39 9.00
N ASP A 55 -3.38 -11.24 8.73
CA ASP A 55 -2.32 -11.93 9.48
C ASP A 55 -2.21 -11.41 10.93
N ASP A 56 -2.49 -10.13 11.15
CA ASP A 56 -2.47 -9.53 12.50
C ASP A 56 -3.64 -10.05 13.35
N LEU A 57 -4.78 -10.37 12.73
CA LEU A 57 -5.91 -11.03 13.41
C LEU A 57 -5.60 -12.48 13.78
N ALA A 58 -4.82 -13.19 12.96
CA ALA A 58 -4.46 -14.59 13.21
C ALA A 58 -3.42 -14.76 14.34
N LEU A 59 -2.63 -13.71 14.64
CA LEU A 59 -1.68 -13.69 15.76
C LEU A 59 -2.33 -13.29 17.09
N ALA A 60 -3.53 -12.71 17.06
CA ALA A 60 -4.25 -12.22 18.24
C ALA A 60 -5.33 -13.19 18.76
N ALA A 61 -5.55 -14.32 18.07
CA ALA A 61 -6.50 -15.38 18.41
C ALA A 61 -5.79 -16.61 18.98
#